data_AF-A0A3B3D9J8-F1
#
_entry.id   AF-A0A3B3D9J8-F1
#
_cell.length_a   1.000
_cell.length_b   1.000
_cell.length_c   1.000
_cell.angle_alpha   90.00
_cell.angle_beta   90.00
_cell.angle_gamma   90.00
#
_symmetry.space_group_name_H-M   'P 1'
#
loop_
_entity.id
_entity.type
_entity.pdbx_description
1 polymer ?
#
loop_
_entity_poly.entity_id
_entity_poly.type
_entity_poly.pdbx_seq_one_letter_code
_entity_poly.pdbx_strand_id
1 'polypeptide(L)'
;AYFTYSSGETKIIDTAKLLVTKKKLRPLEQQGRTESRRLWQHVTKALKEGNMDKATEHKHRLEENQRGEERQRAADNKPWTPRHFTKEGDGWIYNSSLWKSP
;
A
#
# COMPACT_ATOMS: atom_id res chain seq x y z
N ALA A 1 -2.69 -8.17 -23.98
CA ALA A 1 -1.38 -7.75 -23.46
C ALA A 1 -0.28 -8.54 -24.19
N TYR A 2 0.84 -7.88 -24.53
CA TYR A 2 1.99 -8.50 -25.19
C TYR A 2 3.08 -8.75 -24.15
N PHE A 3 3.71 -9.92 -24.21
CA PHE A 3 4.85 -10.27 -23.37
C PHE A 3 5.96 -10.82 -24.27
N THR A 4 7.12 -10.17 -24.22
CA THR A 4 8.31 -10.61 -24.96
C THR A 4 9.30 -11.24 -23.99
N TYR A 5 9.66 -12.48 -24.24
CA TYR A 5 10.65 -13.22 -23.46
C TYR A 5 12.07 -12.79 -23.85
N SER A 6 13.05 -13.06 -22.99
CA SER A 6 14.48 -12.82 -23.29
C SER A 6 14.98 -13.62 -24.50
N SER A 7 14.26 -14.67 -24.90
CA SER A 7 14.48 -15.43 -26.13
C SER A 7 14.03 -14.72 -27.42
N GLY A 8 13.35 -13.57 -27.31
CA GLY A 8 12.75 -12.85 -28.44
C GLY A 8 11.34 -13.32 -28.84
N GLU A 9 10.85 -14.42 -28.26
CA GLU A 9 9.47 -14.89 -28.47
C GLU A 9 8.47 -13.89 -27.89
N THR A 10 7.44 -13.51 -28.66
CA THR A 10 6.34 -12.65 -28.18
C THR A 10 5.05 -13.45 -28.07
N LYS A 11 4.44 -13.46 -26.88
CA LYS A 11 3.13 -14.07 -26.62
C LYS A 11 2.06 -13.01 -26.41
N ILE A 12 0.86 -13.32 -26.92
CA ILE A 12 -0.33 -12.49 -26.76
C ILE A 12 -1.25 -13.16 -25.75
N ILE A 13 -1.62 -12.40 -24.71
CA ILE A 13 -2.61 -12.84 -23.72
C ILE A 13 -3.85 -11.95 -23.82
N ASP A 14 -4.99 -12.60 -24.00
CA ASP A 14 -6.31 -11.97 -23.92
C ASP A 14 -6.71 -11.82 -22.44
N THR A 15 -6.56 -10.60 -21.93
CA THR A 15 -6.83 -10.29 -20.52
C THR A 15 -8.31 -10.35 -20.16
N ALA A 16 -9.21 -10.27 -21.14
CA ALA A 16 -10.65 -10.36 -20.89
C ALA A 16 -11.09 -11.80 -20.56
N LYS A 17 -10.30 -12.81 -20.96
CA LYS A 17 -10.57 -14.23 -20.71
C LYS A 17 -9.95 -14.76 -19.43
N LEU A 18 -9.12 -13.97 -18.75
CA LEU A 18 -8.46 -14.40 -17.51
C LEU A 18 -9.40 -14.26 -16.31
N LEU A 19 -9.42 -15.29 -15.46
CA LEU A 19 -10.12 -15.22 -14.18
C LEU A 19 -9.39 -14.29 -13.22
N VAL A 20 -10.14 -13.39 -12.59
CA VAL A 20 -9.60 -12.46 -11.58
C VAL A 20 -9.56 -13.14 -10.21
N THR A 21 -8.37 -13.51 -9.75
CA THR A 21 -8.16 -14.03 -8.39
C THR A 21 -8.08 -12.89 -7.38
N LYS A 22 -9.07 -12.79 -6.49
CA LYS A 22 -9.11 -11.77 -5.44
C LYS A 22 -8.10 -12.10 -4.32
N LYS A 23 -7.45 -11.06 -3.78
CA LYS A 23 -6.58 -11.20 -2.59
C LYS A 23 -7.41 -11.60 -1.37
N LYS A 24 -6.93 -12.58 -0.59
CA LYS A 24 -7.47 -12.91 0.73
C LYS A 24 -6.86 -11.98 1.77
N LEU A 25 -7.70 -11.33 2.57
CA LEU A 25 -7.28 -10.33 3.55
C LEU A 25 -7.95 -10.62 4.90
N ARG A 26 -7.25 -10.30 5.99
CA ARG A 26 -7.80 -10.40 7.34
C ARG A 26 -8.99 -9.42 7.55
N PRO A 27 -9.92 -9.73 8.45
CA PRO A 27 -10.95 -8.79 8.93
C PRO A 27 -10.33 -7.47 9.43
N LEU A 28 -11.08 -6.36 9.36
CA LEU A 28 -10.58 -5.02 9.70
C LEU A 28 -10.12 -4.93 11.16
N GLU A 29 -10.79 -5.66 12.04
CA GLU A 29 -10.56 -5.73 13.48
C GLU A 29 -9.20 -6.35 13.79
N GLN A 30 -8.72 -7.23 12.91
CA GLN A 30 -7.43 -7.93 12.99
C GLN A 30 -6.32 -7.24 12.19
N GLN A 31 -6.59 -6.10 11.56
CA GLN A 31 -5.59 -5.32 10.84
C GLN A 31 -4.94 -4.28 11.77
N GLY A 32 -3.65 -4.05 11.62
CA GLY A 32 -2.93 -2.97 12.29
C GLY A 32 -3.49 -1.59 11.94
N ARG A 33 -3.30 -0.61 12.84
CA ARG A 33 -3.85 0.75 12.70
C ARG A 33 -3.42 1.45 11.40
N THR A 34 -2.21 1.14 10.90
CA THR A 34 -1.63 1.72 9.68
C THR A 34 -1.81 0.85 8.44
N GLU A 35 -2.49 -0.30 8.54
CA GLU A 35 -2.82 -1.11 7.36
C GLU A 35 -3.89 -0.42 6.51
N SER A 36 -3.70 -0.39 5.19
CA SER A 36 -4.44 0.50 4.28
C SER A 36 -5.95 0.41 4.41
N ARG A 37 -6.54 -0.81 4.50
CA ARG A 37 -8.01 -0.92 4.59
C ARG A 37 -8.55 -0.37 5.89
N ARG A 38 -7.86 -0.59 7.01
CA ARG A 38 -8.26 -0.04 8.32
C ARG A 38 -8.03 1.47 8.38
N LEU A 39 -6.89 1.93 7.88
CA LEU A 39 -6.52 3.34 7.86
C LEU A 39 -7.51 4.18 7.04
N TRP A 40 -7.91 3.69 5.87
CA TRP A 40 -8.80 4.38 4.93
C TRP A 40 -10.29 3.97 5.03
N GLN A 41 -10.69 3.23 6.06
CA GLN A 41 -12.03 2.64 6.15
C GLN A 41 -13.17 3.68 6.07
N HIS A 42 -12.98 4.84 6.70
CA HIS A 42 -14.03 5.87 6.76
C HIS A 42 -14.16 6.63 5.45
N VAL A 43 -13.03 6.95 4.81
CA VAL A 43 -13.00 7.57 3.48
C VAL A 43 -13.66 6.65 2.47
N THR A 44 -13.25 5.38 2.44
CA THR A 44 -13.80 4.39 1.49
C THR A 44 -15.27 4.07 1.75
N LYS A 45 -15.73 4.10 3.00
CA LYS A 45 -17.16 3.98 3.33
C LYS A 45 -17.95 5.16 2.77
N ALA A 46 -17.53 6.39 3.03
CA ALA A 46 -18.20 7.59 2.54
C ALA A 46 -18.24 7.65 1.00
N LEU A 47 -17.15 7.27 0.33
CA LEU A 47 -17.10 7.19 -1.14
C LEU A 47 -18.10 6.16 -1.69
N LYS A 48 -18.23 5.00 -1.04
CA LYS A 48 -19.23 3.99 -1.44
C LYS A 48 -20.67 4.45 -1.25
N GLU A 49 -20.90 5.30 -0.26
CA GLU A 49 -22.19 5.93 0.02
C GLU A 49 -22.45 7.17 -0.88
N GLY A 50 -21.49 7.56 -1.72
CA GLY A 50 -21.59 8.75 -2.56
C GLY A 50 -21.47 10.08 -1.80
N ASN A 51 -21.07 10.05 -0.53
CA ASN A 51 -20.95 11.25 0.31
C ASN A 51 -19.55 11.86 0.19
N MET A 52 -19.39 12.81 -0.74
CA MET A 52 -18.11 13.44 -1.05
C MET A 52 -17.60 14.36 0.05
N ASP A 53 -18.49 15.09 0.72
CA ASP A 53 -18.12 16.00 1.81
C ASP A 53 -17.50 15.22 2.98
N LYS A 54 -18.16 14.13 3.38
CA LYS A 54 -17.69 13.26 4.45
C LYS A 54 -16.41 12.51 4.07
N ALA A 55 -16.27 12.10 2.81
CA ALA A 55 -15.02 11.50 2.32
C ALA A 55 -13.85 12.49 2.43
N THR A 56 -14.09 13.75 2.04
CA THR A 56 -13.10 14.84 2.11
C THR A 56 -12.72 15.15 3.55
N GLU A 57 -13.68 15.25 4.46
CA GLU A 57 -13.44 15.47 5.89
C GLU A 57 -12.57 14.35 6.49
N HIS A 58 -12.94 13.08 6.25
CA HIS A 58 -12.19 11.94 6.73
C HIS A 58 -10.77 11.86 6.14
N LYS A 59 -10.60 12.20 4.86
CA LYS A 59 -9.29 12.29 4.21
C LYS A 59 -8.44 13.39 4.83
N HIS A 60 -9.02 14.58 4.99
CA HIS A 60 -8.32 15.73 5.57
C HIS A 60 -7.82 15.44 6.99
N ARG A 61 -8.68 14.87 7.84
CA ARG A 61 -8.31 14.47 9.22
C ARG A 61 -7.14 13.48 9.24
N LEU A 62 -7.17 12.48 8.35
CA LEU A 62 -6.12 11.47 8.26
C LEU A 62 -4.79 12.09 7.83
N GLU A 63 -4.80 12.91 6.78
CA GLU A 63 -3.60 13.56 6.24
C GLU A 63 -3.02 14.61 7.21
N GLU A 64 -3.86 15.36 7.93
CA GLU A 64 -3.40 16.31 8.93
C GLU A 64 -2.73 15.63 10.12
N ASN A 65 -3.26 14.49 10.58
CA ASN A 65 -2.60 13.68 11.61
C ASN A 65 -1.21 13.21 11.15
N GLN A 66 -1.08 12.75 9.90
CA GLN A 66 0.22 12.34 9.34
C GLN A 66 1.20 13.53 9.22
N ARG A 67 0.72 14.71 8.81
CA ARG A 67 1.53 15.94 8.81
C ARG A 67 1.98 16.32 10.22
N GLY A 68 1.14 16.14 11.23
CA GLY A 68 1.50 16.33 12.64
C GLY A 68 2.60 15.38 13.09
N GLU A 69 2.44 14.08 12.81
CA GLU A 69 3.43 13.04 13.13
C GLU A 69 4.77 13.27 12.42
N GLU A 70 4.76 13.79 11.19
CA GLU A 70 5.97 14.17 10.45
C GLU A 70 6.67 15.37 11.08
N ARG A 71 5.91 16.44 11.41
CA ARG A 71 6.46 17.60 12.12
C ARG A 71 7.10 17.21 13.45
N GLN A 72 6.47 16.33 14.22
CA GLN A 72 7.03 15.83 15.47
C GLN A 72 8.33 15.04 15.24
N ARG A 73 8.36 14.15 14.24
CA ARG A 73 9.57 13.39 13.90
C ARG A 73 10.73 14.30 13.49
N ALA A 74 10.45 15.34 12.71
CA ALA A 74 11.45 16.34 12.33
C ALA A 74 11.98 17.10 13.54
N ALA A 75 11.10 17.55 14.44
CA ALA A 75 11.48 18.22 15.68
C ALA A 75 12.34 17.32 16.60
N ASP A 76 12.03 16.02 16.64
CA ASP A 76 12.77 15.01 17.39
C ASP A 76 14.08 14.57 16.71
N ASN A 77 14.41 15.07 15.51
CA ASN A 77 15.50 14.57 14.66
C ASN A 77 15.43 13.05 14.39
N LYS A 78 14.23 12.48 14.33
CA LYS A 78 13.99 11.06 14.06
C LYS A 78 13.63 10.85 12.59
N PRO A 79 14.53 10.30 11.76
CA PRO A 79 14.20 10.02 10.36
C PRO A 79 13.10 8.96 10.25
N TRP A 80 12.29 9.06 9.20
CA TRP A 80 11.35 8.00 8.86
C TRP A 80 12.08 6.77 8.34
N THR A 81 11.76 5.59 8.86
CA THR A 81 12.30 4.31 8.37
C THR A 81 11.16 3.36 8.01
N PRO A 82 11.16 2.77 6.80
CA PRO A 82 10.18 1.76 6.43
C PRO A 82 10.28 0.53 7.33
N ARG A 83 9.13 0.00 7.77
CA ARG A 83 9.09 -1.16 8.67
C ARG A 83 9.56 -2.47 8.03
N HIS A 84 9.28 -2.65 6.74
CA HIS A 84 9.42 -3.95 6.07
C HIS A 84 10.51 -3.98 5.00
N PHE A 85 11.16 -2.84 4.74
CA PHE A 85 12.15 -2.72 3.68
C PHE A 85 13.38 -2.00 4.19
N THR A 86 14.54 -2.45 3.76
CA THR A 86 15.84 -1.84 4.02
C THR A 86 16.41 -1.35 2.71
N LYS A 87 17.02 -0.16 2.72
CA LYS A 87 17.67 0.41 1.54
C LYS A 87 19.02 -0.28 1.32
N GLU A 88 19.26 -0.79 0.11
CA GLU A 88 20.54 -1.39 -0.29
C GLU A 88 20.94 -0.76 -1.64
N GLY A 89 21.99 0.08 -1.63
CA GLY A 89 22.33 0.93 -2.78
C GLY A 89 21.17 1.84 -3.20
N ASP A 90 20.79 1.77 -4.47
CA ASP A 90 19.64 2.49 -5.05
C ASP A 90 18.32 1.69 -4.94
N GLY A 91 18.36 0.48 -4.37
CA GLY A 91 17.22 -0.43 -4.26
C GLY A 91 16.64 -0.56 -2.85
N TRP A 92 15.53 -1.31 -2.77
CA TRP A 92 14.88 -1.70 -1.52
C TRP A 92 14.76 -3.22 -1.44
N ILE A 93 15.20 -3.79 -0.32
CA ILE A 93 15.09 -5.22 -0.05
C ILE A 93 14.03 -5.45 1.01
N TYR A 94 13.14 -6.41 0.75
CA TYR A 94 12.18 -6.88 1.74
C TYR A 94 12.90 -7.62 2.87
N ASN A 95 12.66 -7.18 4.11
CA ASN A 95 13.39 -7.65 5.28
C ASN A 95 13.19 -9.15 5.57
N SER A 96 12.05 -9.72 5.18
CA SER A 96 11.74 -11.15 5.34
C SER A 96 11.80 -11.90 4.01
N SER A 97 12.78 -11.54 3.18
CA SER A 97 13.05 -12.21 1.91
C SER A 97 13.19 -13.72 2.10
N LEU A 98 12.51 -14.50 1.24
CA LEU A 98 12.56 -15.96 1.26
C LEU A 98 13.87 -16.53 0.70
N TRP A 99 14.62 -15.74 -0.08
CA TRP A 99 15.89 -16.18 -0.67
C TRP A 99 17.10 -15.88 0.23
N LYS A 100 16.92 -15.08 1.28
CA LYS A 100 17.91 -14.92 2.36
C LYS A 100 17.52 -15.88 3.50
N SER A 101 17.76 -17.18 3.33
CA SER A 101 17.77 -18.13 4.47
C SER A 101 19.16 -18.10 5.17
N PRO A 102 19.26 -18.48 6.45
CA PRO A 102 20.45 -18.29 7.29
C PRO A 102 21.73 -18.92 6.74
#